data_AF-A0A8H2WVL4-F1
#
_entry.id   AF-A0A8H2WVL4-F1
#
_cell.length_a   1.000
_cell.length_b   1.000
_cell.length_c   1.000
_cell.angle_alpha   90.00
_cell.angle_beta   90.00
_cell.angle_gamma   90.00
#
_symmetry.space_group_name_H-M   'P 1'
#
loop_
_entity.id
_entity.type
_entity.pdbx_description
1 polymer ?
#
loop_
_entity_poly.entity_id
_entity_poly.type
_entity_poly.pdbx_seq_one_letter_code
_entity_poly.pdbx_strand_id
1 'polypeptide(L)'
;MFCRLSFLVVAFITFFATVANAQFPSCAEPCIGQASPGSCSLSDNTCLCQNASYCNATNTCFKNSCSATDWKAAYDYSVSLCNQAGVTQGNILNPPTKRTIAFEARHTFVPVYVRRGH
;
A
#
# COMPACT_ATOMS: atom_id res chain seq x y z
N MET A 1 13.93 -26.20 -43.71
CA MET A 1 15.15 -25.45 -43.35
C MET A 1 14.75 -23.99 -43.13
N PHE A 2 14.67 -23.55 -41.85
CA PHE A 2 14.40 -22.19 -41.27
C PHE A 2 13.02 -21.54 -41.57
N CYS A 3 12.29 -20.85 -40.68
CA CYS A 3 12.54 -20.13 -39.41
C CYS A 3 11.59 -20.66 -38.30
N ARG A 4 12.02 -21.04 -37.08
CA ARG A 4 12.60 -20.24 -35.99
C ARG A 4 11.75 -19.02 -35.57
N LEU A 5 11.24 -19.14 -34.34
CA LEU A 5 10.89 -18.09 -33.36
C LEU A 5 9.54 -17.36 -33.49
N SER A 6 8.98 -17.06 -32.30
CA SER A 6 7.90 -16.08 -31.98
C SER A 6 6.47 -16.60 -32.03
N PHE A 7 5.63 -16.60 -30.99
CA PHE A 7 5.72 -16.17 -29.59
C PHE A 7 4.70 -17.05 -28.82
N LEU A 8 5.16 -17.93 -27.92
CA LEU A 8 4.28 -18.47 -26.88
C LEU A 8 4.02 -17.32 -25.89
N VAL A 9 2.90 -16.63 -26.06
CA VAL A 9 2.42 -15.65 -25.06
C VAL A 9 1.94 -16.45 -23.86
N VAL A 10 2.88 -16.79 -22.96
CA VAL A 10 2.56 -17.31 -21.63
C VAL A 10 2.02 -16.13 -20.84
N ALA A 11 0.69 -16.04 -20.76
CA ALA A 11 0.02 -15.12 -19.86
C ALA A 11 0.29 -15.59 -18.42
N PHE A 12 1.33 -15.03 -17.79
CA PHE A 12 1.56 -15.18 -16.36
C PHE A 12 0.50 -14.39 -15.60
N ILE A 13 -0.66 -15.01 -15.37
CA ILE A 13 -1.63 -14.54 -14.37
C ILE A 13 -1.10 -15.02 -13.01
N THR A 14 -0.14 -14.30 -12.45
CA THR A 14 0.24 -14.51 -11.05
C THR A 14 -0.76 -13.79 -10.16
N PHE A 15 -1.87 -14.48 -9.86
CA PHE A 15 -2.75 -14.09 -8.77
C PHE A 15 -2.10 -14.52 -7.47
N PHE A 16 -1.19 -13.70 -6.93
CA PHE A 16 -0.61 -13.96 -5.62
C PHE A 16 -1.67 -13.66 -4.56
N ALA A 17 -2.44 -14.67 -4.17
CA ALA A 17 -3.09 -14.69 -2.87
C ALA A 17 -2.01 -15.01 -1.83
N THR A 18 -1.33 -13.98 -1.35
CA THR A 18 -0.29 -14.10 -0.32
C THR A 18 -0.92 -14.52 1.00
N VAL A 19 -0.41 -15.62 1.56
CA VAL A 19 -0.54 -15.94 2.99
C VAL A 19 -0.09 -14.70 3.77
N ALA A 20 -0.94 -14.25 4.70
CA ALA A 20 -0.74 -13.06 5.52
C ALA A 20 0.41 -13.26 6.52
N ASN A 21 1.65 -13.30 6.04
CA ASN A 21 2.77 -12.78 6.81
C ASN A 21 2.53 -11.27 6.89
N ALA A 22 2.44 -10.73 8.10
CA ALA A 22 2.32 -9.29 8.31
C ALA A 22 3.59 -8.63 7.75
N GLN A 23 3.55 -8.21 6.49
CA GLN A 23 4.63 -7.58 5.77
C GLN A 23 4.03 -6.47 4.91
N PHE A 24 4.82 -5.45 4.60
CA PHE A 24 4.36 -4.39 3.70
C PHE A 24 4.07 -4.98 2.31
N PRO A 25 2.98 -4.59 1.65
CA PRO A 25 2.75 -4.98 0.27
C PRO A 25 3.86 -4.40 -0.62
N SER A 26 4.16 -5.05 -1.74
CA SER A 26 5.24 -4.66 -2.65
C SER A 26 5.11 -3.21 -3.16
N CYS A 27 3.89 -2.68 -3.26
CA CYS A 27 3.63 -1.29 -3.62
C CYS A 27 4.04 -0.28 -2.53
N ALA A 28 4.14 -0.73 -1.27
CA ALA A 28 4.46 0.09 -0.10
C ALA A 28 5.96 0.10 0.22
N GLU A 29 6.72 -0.92 -0.20
CA GLU A 29 8.19 -0.97 -0.07
C GLU A 29 8.89 0.31 -0.53
N PRO A 30 8.63 0.87 -1.73
CA PRO A 30 9.30 2.09 -2.16
C PRO A 30 8.93 3.32 -1.34
N CYS A 31 7.87 3.27 -0.52
CA CYS A 31 7.43 4.38 0.33
C CYS A 31 8.15 4.41 1.68
N ILE A 32 8.76 3.31 2.10
CA ILE A 32 9.50 3.21 3.35
C ILE A 32 10.83 3.95 3.17
N GLY A 33 11.10 4.94 4.02
CA GLY A 33 12.32 5.75 3.95
C GLY A 33 12.32 6.86 2.90
N GLN A 34 11.26 7.04 2.11
CA GLN A 34 11.07 8.24 1.27
C GLN A 34 10.76 9.48 2.10
N ALA A 35 9.99 9.28 3.17
CA ALA A 35 9.66 10.34 4.10
C ALA A 35 10.89 10.69 4.94
N SER A 36 11.11 11.98 5.19
CA SER A 36 12.20 12.43 6.05
C SER A 36 11.97 11.93 7.48
N PRO A 37 12.85 11.07 8.03
CA PRO A 37 12.71 10.57 9.40
C PRO A 37 13.03 11.66 10.44
N GLY A 38 13.52 12.82 10.01
CA GLY A 38 13.95 13.91 10.89
C GLY A 38 15.16 13.49 11.72
N SER A 39 15.02 13.54 13.04
CA SER A 39 16.05 13.11 13.99
C SER A 39 16.03 11.60 14.27
N CYS A 40 15.06 10.87 13.71
CA CYS A 40 14.90 9.44 13.93
C CYS A 40 15.79 8.63 12.98
N SER A 41 16.26 7.47 13.45
CA SER A 41 16.87 6.47 12.56
C SER A 41 15.78 5.74 11.78
N LEU A 42 16.07 5.32 10.54
CA LEU A 42 15.15 4.52 9.73
C LEU A 42 14.84 3.14 10.33
N SER A 43 15.68 2.67 11.26
CA SER A 43 15.46 1.42 12.00
C SER A 43 14.77 1.63 13.34
N ASP A 44 14.56 2.88 13.78
CA ASP A 44 13.96 3.20 15.08
C ASP A 44 12.46 3.41 14.92
N ASN A 45 11.72 2.29 14.89
CA ASN A 45 10.27 2.29 14.72
C ASN A 45 9.56 3.12 15.81
N THR A 46 10.08 3.15 17.04
CA THR A 46 9.51 3.95 18.13
C THR A 46 9.56 5.43 17.81
N CYS A 47 10.73 5.94 17.39
CA CYS A 47 10.91 7.34 17.02
C CYS A 47 10.10 7.69 15.76
N LEU A 48 10.15 6.84 14.73
CA LEU A 48 9.43 7.05 13.47
C LEU A 48 7.91 7.13 13.69
N CYS A 49 7.36 6.24 14.52
CA CYS A 49 5.93 6.22 14.85
C CYS A 49 5.48 7.44 15.66
N GLN A 50 6.39 8.11 16.38
CA GLN A 50 6.11 9.37 17.06
C GLN A 50 6.21 10.57 16.10
N ASN A 51 6.89 10.43 14.97
CA ASN A 51 7.03 11.49 13.98
C ASN A 51 5.81 11.54 13.04
N ALA A 52 4.85 12.41 13.38
CA ALA A 52 3.62 12.58 12.58
C ALA A 52 3.86 12.96 11.12
N SER A 53 4.91 13.75 10.83
CA SER A 53 5.25 14.13 9.47
C SER A 53 5.74 12.93 8.66
N TYR A 54 6.56 12.07 9.27
CA TYR A 54 7.02 10.83 8.66
C TYR A 54 5.83 9.90 8.37
N CYS A 55 5.01 9.62 9.39
CA CYS A 55 3.85 8.75 9.24
C CYS A 55 2.86 9.25 8.17
N ASN A 56 2.58 10.56 8.13
CA ASN A 56 1.68 11.14 7.14
C ASN A 56 2.25 11.10 5.71
N ALA A 57 3.53 11.39 5.55
CA ALA A 57 4.18 11.33 4.24
C ALA A 57 4.25 9.89 3.71
N THR A 58 4.61 8.92 4.56
CA THR A 58 4.60 7.49 4.21
C THR A 58 3.20 7.00 3.86
N ASN A 59 2.19 7.40 4.63
CA ASN A 59 0.79 7.05 4.38
C ASN A 59 0.24 7.68 3.08
N THR A 60 0.65 8.92 2.78
CA THR A 60 0.32 9.58 1.50
C THR A 60 0.97 8.86 0.32
N CYS A 61 2.21 8.38 0.49
CA CYS A 61 2.85 7.55 -0.51
C CYS A 61 2.10 6.23 -0.73
N PHE A 62 1.67 5.54 0.34
CA PHE A 62 0.84 4.34 0.21
C PHE A 62 -0.44 4.62 -0.59
N LYS A 63 -1.13 5.73 -0.29
CA LYS A 63 -2.34 6.11 -1.02
C LYS A 63 -2.11 6.33 -2.53
N ASN A 64 -0.93 6.81 -2.93
CA ASN A 64 -0.61 7.10 -4.33
C ASN A 64 -0.01 5.91 -5.08
N SER A 65 0.70 5.02 -4.37
CA SER A 65 1.44 3.90 -4.96
C SER A 65 0.69 2.57 -4.88
N CYS A 66 -0.23 2.43 -3.92
CA CYS A 66 -0.96 1.20 -3.66
C CYS A 66 -2.45 1.32 -4.02
N SER A 67 -3.06 0.17 -4.29
CA SER A 67 -4.51 0.02 -4.30
C SER A 67 -5.07 0.38 -2.92
N ALA A 68 -6.30 0.85 -2.81
CA ALA A 68 -7.01 1.07 -1.54
C ALA A 68 -7.00 -0.17 -0.61
N THR A 69 -7.01 -1.39 -1.17
CA THR A 69 -6.91 -2.62 -0.37
C THR A 69 -5.51 -2.81 0.21
N ASP A 70 -4.48 -2.64 -0.61
CA ASP A 70 -3.08 -2.77 -0.19
C ASP A 70 -2.67 -1.60 0.72
N TRP A 71 -3.19 -0.40 0.46
CA TRP A 71 -3.03 0.75 1.34
C TRP A 71 -3.61 0.46 2.72
N LYS A 72 -4.77 -0.18 2.80
CA LYS A 72 -5.34 -0.61 4.08
C LYS A 72 -4.46 -1.61 4.79
N ALA A 73 -3.97 -2.63 4.08
CA ALA A 73 -3.08 -3.62 4.66
C ALA A 73 -1.76 -2.99 5.16
N ALA A 74 -1.16 -2.09 4.39
CA ALA A 74 0.03 -1.34 4.78
C ALA A 74 -0.22 -0.46 6.01
N TYR A 75 -1.37 0.24 6.06
CA TYR A 75 -1.77 1.06 7.21
C TYR A 75 -1.95 0.21 8.48
N ASP A 76 -2.72 -0.88 8.40
CA ASP A 76 -2.95 -1.76 9.55
C ASP A 76 -1.63 -2.38 10.05
N TYR A 77 -0.72 -2.72 9.12
CA TYR A 77 0.61 -3.21 9.47
C TYR A 77 1.48 -2.13 10.14
N SER A 78 1.49 -0.89 9.64
CA SER A 78 2.16 0.24 10.29
C SER A 78 1.63 0.49 11.70
N VAL A 79 0.32 0.44 11.90
CA VAL A 79 -0.30 0.55 13.23
C VAL A 79 0.18 -0.58 14.15
N SER A 80 0.21 -1.82 13.65
CA SER A 80 0.71 -2.97 14.40
C SER A 80 2.19 -2.83 14.79
N LEU A 81 3.03 -2.29 13.90
CA LEU A 81 4.45 -2.01 14.19
C LEU A 81 4.60 -0.94 15.28
N CYS A 82 3.84 0.15 15.19
CA CYS A 82 3.87 1.20 16.20
C CYS A 82 3.38 0.70 17.57
N ASN A 83 2.33 -0.12 17.60
CA ASN A 83 1.84 -0.74 18.83
C ASN A 83 2.88 -1.67 19.46
N GLN A 84 3.57 -2.49 18.66
CA GLN A 84 4.67 -3.34 19.13
C GLN A 84 5.85 -2.51 19.67
N ALA A 85 6.09 -1.33 19.10
CA ALA A 85 7.09 -0.37 19.58
C ALA A 85 6.62 0.43 20.82
N GLY A 86 5.43 0.17 21.36
CA GLY A 86 4.86 0.86 22.52
C GLY A 86 4.22 2.21 22.21
N VAL A 87 4.08 2.57 20.92
CA VAL A 87 3.45 3.81 20.46
C VAL A 87 1.99 3.49 20.08
N THR A 88 1.09 3.56 21.07
CA THR A 88 -0.35 3.30 20.92
C THR A 88 -1.13 4.50 20.37
N GLN A 89 -0.58 5.71 20.45
CA GLN A 89 -1.16 6.91 19.87
C GLN A 89 -0.62 7.10 18.46
N GLY A 90 -1.33 6.52 17.50
CA GLY A 90 -1.02 6.56 16.08
C GLY A 90 -1.04 8.00 15.54
N ASN A 91 0.15 8.58 15.43
CA ASN A 91 0.38 9.75 14.57
C ASN A 91 0.29 9.39 13.08
N ILE A 92 -0.13 8.16 12.76
CA ILE A 92 -0.54 7.70 11.43
C ILE A 92 -1.89 8.33 11.11
N LEU A 93 -1.83 9.64 10.86
CA LEU A 93 -2.97 10.44 10.47
C LEU A 93 -3.41 10.00 9.08
N ASN A 94 -4.72 9.76 8.98
CA ASN A 94 -5.48 9.42 7.78
C ASN A 94 -5.59 7.91 7.48
N PRO A 95 -6.39 7.16 8.26
CA PRO A 95 -6.76 5.80 7.88
C PRO A 95 -7.44 5.77 6.50
N PRO A 96 -7.22 4.72 5.69
CA PRO A 96 -8.01 4.49 4.50
C PRO A 96 -9.49 4.45 4.86
N THR A 97 -10.26 5.40 4.35
CA THR A 97 -11.69 5.45 4.64
C THR A 97 -12.39 4.20 4.09
N LYS A 98 -13.41 3.70 4.79
CA LYS A 98 -14.24 2.58 4.28
C LYS A 98 -14.79 2.84 2.88
N ARG A 99 -15.00 4.12 2.52
CA ARG A 99 -15.43 4.53 1.18
C ARG A 99 -14.37 4.29 0.11
N THR A 100 -13.09 4.57 0.36
CA THR A 100 -12.00 4.32 -0.62
C THR A 100 -11.86 2.83 -0.91
N ILE A 101 -11.91 1.99 0.13
CA ILE A 101 -11.79 0.53 0.01
C ILE A 101 -13.00 -0.06 -0.74
N ALA A 102 -14.22 0.40 -0.42
CA ALA A 102 -15.44 -0.04 -1.10
C ALA A 102 -15.54 0.47 -2.55
N PHE A 103 -14.99 1.64 -2.85
CA PHE A 103 -14.99 2.21 -4.19
C PHE A 103 -14.05 1.45 -5.13
N GLU A 104 -12.89 1.04 -4.65
CA GLU A 104 -11.96 0.24 -5.46
C GLU A 104 -12.49 -1.16 -5.76
N ALA A 105 -13.12 -1.82 -4.78
CA ALA A 105 -13.82 -3.08 -4.98
C ALA A 105 -14.96 -2.96 -6.02
N ARG A 106 -15.59 -1.78 -6.15
CA ARG A 106 -16.55 -1.54 -7.23
C ARG A 106 -15.87 -1.31 -8.57
N HIS A 107 -14.73 -0.62 -8.64
CA HIS A 107 -14.05 -0.32 -9.90
C HIS A 107 -13.49 -1.55 -10.63
N THR A 108 -13.10 -2.62 -9.92
CA THR A 108 -12.75 -3.89 -10.56
C THR A 108 -13.96 -4.58 -11.21
N PHE A 109 -15.18 -4.21 -10.81
CA PHE A 109 -16.44 -4.76 -11.28
C PHE A 109 -17.31 -3.74 -12.04
N VAL A 110 -16.78 -2.56 -12.40
CA VAL A 110 -17.44 -1.67 -13.38
C VAL A 110 -16.86 -2.01 -14.75
N PRO A 111 -17.47 -2.91 -15.52
CA PRO A 111 -17.21 -2.93 -16.95
C PRO A 111 -17.53 -1.54 -17.51
N VAL A 112 -16.68 -1.04 -18.41
CA VAL A 112 -16.69 0.33 -18.95
C VAL A 112 -17.99 0.60 -19.73
N TYR A 113 -19.07 0.83 -19.00
CA TYR A 113 -20.33 1.35 -19.51
C TYR A 113 -21.03 2.05 -18.35
N VAL A 114 -20.81 3.36 -18.26
CA VAL A 114 -21.82 4.42 -18.07
C VAL A 114 -21.09 5.70 -17.66
N ARG A 115 -20.82 6.52 -18.67
CA ARG A 115 -20.88 7.99 -18.55
C ARG A 115 -21.84 8.46 -19.64
N ARG A 116 -23.14 8.34 -19.38
CA ARG A 116 -24.18 9.06 -20.11
C ARG A 116 -25.01 9.84 -19.09
N GLY A 117 -25.02 11.16 -19.22
CA GLY A 117 -25.98 12.05 -18.57
C GLY A 117 -25.38 13.09 -17.63
N HIS A 118 -24.95 14.21 -18.19
CA HIS A 118 -25.41 15.53 -17.76
C HIS A 118 -25.46 16.45 -18.97
#